data_AF-A0A1I2NZU3-F1
#
_entry.id   AF-A0A1I2NZU3-F1
#
_cell.length_a   1.000
_cell.length_b   1.000
_cell.length_c   1.000
_cell.angle_alpha   90.00
_cell.angle_beta   90.00
_cell.angle_gamma   90.00
#
_symmetry.space_group_name_H-M   'P 1'
#
loop_
_entity.id
_entity.type
_entity.pdbx_description
1 polymer ?
#
loop_
_entity_poly.entity_id
_entity_poly.type
_entity_poly.pdbx_seq_one_letter_code
_entity_poly.pdbx_strand_id
1 'polypeptide(L)'
;MSQTLSDILELVRKEYLQRMDASHFAQPFLTAEKLCHEKLYLDTDLLARIVSEDPTLLATRASDLIADPKERDNPAVGAIISSNIVMAALESLLALAVGNKWLDVDKDGHILVEEAELNPHRNYAVTADYSQSATATKNLSKKGASLLTKIFQAAESEFLELLDSEVHDAYQLALQVSGNYAIFSPEDIAPLIAENPLLLGLRPDEMVDEELFEGDPPAGIIISGHLTHILLDQLLELAEEKGALAQDGAGHIILPEGDDDNPIIH
;
A
#
# COMPACT_ATOMS: atom_id res chain seq x y z
N MET A 1 -3.73 7.30 -15.47
CA MET A 1 -3.34 8.69 -15.13
C MET A 1 -4.54 9.41 -14.55
N SER A 2 -4.52 9.60 -13.24
CA SER A 2 -5.61 10.24 -12.48
C SER A 2 -5.76 11.72 -12.87
N GLN A 3 -6.99 12.14 -13.17
CA GLN A 3 -7.29 13.56 -13.42
C GLN A 3 -7.14 14.37 -12.13
N THR A 4 -7.60 13.82 -10.99
CA THR A 4 -7.49 14.46 -9.68
C THR A 4 -6.03 14.74 -9.32
N LEU A 5 -5.15 13.75 -9.50
CA LEU A 5 -3.71 13.92 -9.28
C LEU A 5 -3.12 14.96 -10.24
N SER A 6 -3.49 14.91 -11.52
CA SER A 6 -3.01 15.88 -12.52
C SER A 6 -3.38 17.32 -12.15
N ASP A 7 -4.60 17.54 -11.66
CA ASP A 7 -5.07 18.85 -11.20
C ASP A 7 -4.30 19.33 -9.96
N ILE A 8 -4.03 18.45 -9.00
CA ILE A 8 -3.23 18.75 -7.80
C ILE A 8 -1.80 19.12 -8.20
N LEU A 9 -1.17 18.36 -9.08
CA LEU A 9 0.20 18.62 -9.55
C LEU A 9 0.30 19.95 -10.31
N GLU A 10 -0.71 20.30 -11.10
CA GLU A 10 -0.75 21.60 -11.79
C GLU A 10 -0.97 22.77 -10.82
N LEU A 11 -1.73 22.58 -9.73
CA LEU A 11 -1.84 23.56 -8.65
C LEU A 11 -0.51 23.76 -7.93
N VAL A 12 0.17 22.66 -7.57
CA VAL A 12 1.51 22.69 -6.97
C VAL A 12 2.50 23.40 -7.90
N ARG A 13 2.47 23.12 -9.20
CA ARG A 13 3.30 23.81 -10.19
C ARG A 13 3.04 25.32 -10.23
N LYS A 14 1.78 25.74 -10.24
CA LYS A 14 1.41 27.18 -10.22
C LYS A 14 1.86 27.85 -8.94
N GLU A 15 1.68 27.19 -7.79
CA GLU A 15 2.12 27.71 -6.50
C GLU A 15 3.65 27.81 -6.43
N TYR A 16 4.38 26.84 -7.00
CA TYR A 16 5.83 26.91 -7.11
C TYR A 16 6.29 28.15 -7.89
N LEU A 17 5.72 28.39 -9.07
CA LEU A 17 6.03 29.59 -9.87
C LEU A 17 5.75 30.89 -9.11
N GLN A 18 4.64 30.96 -8.36
CA GLN A 18 4.31 32.12 -7.54
C GLN A 18 5.29 32.33 -6.39
N ARG A 19 5.67 31.26 -5.67
CA ARG A 19 6.66 31.34 -4.58
C ARG A 19 8.04 31.73 -5.12
N MET A 20 8.40 31.25 -6.31
CA MET A 20 9.65 31.61 -6.98
C MET A 20 9.68 33.08 -7.42
N ASP A 21 8.59 33.60 -7.98
CA ASP A 21 8.49 35.03 -8.33
C ASP A 21 8.57 35.92 -7.08
N ALA A 22 7.86 35.56 -6.00
CA ALA A 22 7.88 36.29 -4.74
C ALA A 22 9.26 36.30 -4.07
N SER A 23 10.01 35.19 -4.15
CA SER A 23 11.37 35.05 -3.59
C SER A 23 12.47 35.57 -4.50
N HIS A 24 12.13 36.18 -5.63
CA HIS A 24 13.09 36.68 -6.63
C HIS A 24 13.99 35.55 -7.16
N PHE A 25 13.39 34.37 -7.31
CA PHE A 25 13.99 33.14 -7.80
C PHE A 25 15.11 32.57 -6.92
N ALA A 26 15.13 32.93 -5.63
CA ALA A 26 16.07 32.38 -4.67
C ALA A 26 15.63 30.98 -4.19
N GLN A 27 16.60 30.10 -3.97
CA GLN A 27 16.42 28.77 -3.38
C GLN A 27 15.34 27.89 -4.05
N PRO A 28 15.45 27.63 -5.37
CA PRO A 28 14.51 26.82 -6.12
C PRO A 28 14.31 25.40 -5.56
N PHE A 29 15.40 24.73 -5.18
CA PHE A 29 15.31 23.36 -4.68
C PHE A 29 14.57 23.32 -3.35
N LEU A 30 14.95 24.17 -2.41
CA LEU A 30 14.31 24.28 -1.10
C LEU A 30 12.81 24.61 -1.20
N THR A 31 12.46 25.50 -2.12
CA THR A 31 11.08 25.93 -2.33
C THR A 31 10.24 24.79 -2.91
N ALA A 32 10.77 24.05 -3.89
CA ALA A 32 10.11 22.88 -4.47
C ALA A 32 9.91 21.79 -3.42
N GLU A 33 10.98 21.45 -2.70
CA GLU A 33 10.97 20.40 -1.68
C GLU A 33 9.94 20.70 -0.58
N LYS A 34 9.94 21.91 -0.01
CA LYS A 34 8.95 22.31 1.00
C LYS A 34 7.52 22.24 0.47
N LEU A 35 7.30 22.75 -0.74
CA LEU A 35 5.97 22.80 -1.33
C LEU A 35 5.40 21.39 -1.57
N CYS A 36 6.22 20.48 -2.10
CA CYS A 36 5.79 19.09 -2.31
C CYS A 36 5.38 18.43 -0.99
N HIS A 37 6.19 18.53 0.06
CA HIS A 37 5.85 17.95 1.37
C HIS A 37 4.63 18.61 2.03
N GLU A 38 4.43 19.92 1.84
CA GLU A 38 3.25 20.63 2.37
C GLU A 38 1.93 20.22 1.69
N LYS A 39 1.97 19.76 0.43
CA LYS A 39 0.77 19.62 -0.42
C LYS A 39 0.47 18.19 -0.86
N LEU A 40 1.45 17.30 -0.87
CA LEU A 40 1.33 15.98 -1.52
C LEU A 40 1.29 14.79 -0.54
N TYR A 41 1.41 15.02 0.76
CA TYR A 41 0.92 14.07 1.76
C TYR A 41 -0.60 14.21 1.88
N LEU A 42 -1.27 13.59 0.90
CA LEU A 42 -2.72 13.65 0.72
C LEU A 42 -3.44 12.86 1.81
N ASP A 43 -4.63 13.33 2.18
CA ASP A 43 -5.49 12.61 3.11
C ASP A 43 -5.92 11.25 2.54
N THR A 44 -6.25 10.32 3.44
CA THR A 44 -6.59 8.92 3.12
C THR A 44 -7.71 8.80 2.09
N ASP A 45 -8.75 9.61 2.21
CA ASP A 45 -9.93 9.54 1.34
C ASP A 45 -9.60 10.09 -0.07
N LEU A 46 -8.86 11.19 -0.15
CA LEU A 46 -8.38 11.74 -1.41
C LEU A 46 -7.39 10.79 -2.11
N LEU A 47 -6.46 10.20 -1.34
CA LEU A 47 -5.49 9.25 -1.89
C LEU A 47 -6.18 7.99 -2.43
N ALA A 48 -7.17 7.45 -1.70
CA ALA A 48 -7.97 6.32 -2.17
C ALA A 48 -8.70 6.63 -3.49
N ARG A 49 -9.24 7.84 -3.63
CA ARG A 49 -9.85 8.28 -4.89
C ARG A 49 -8.82 8.34 -6.03
N ILE A 50 -7.63 8.87 -5.77
CA ILE A 50 -6.56 8.94 -6.79
C ILE A 50 -6.14 7.54 -7.21
N VAL A 51 -5.98 6.60 -6.28
CA VAL A 51 -5.66 5.20 -6.58
C VAL A 51 -6.78 4.54 -7.39
N SER A 52 -8.04 4.85 -7.12
CA SER A 52 -9.17 4.37 -7.93
C SER A 52 -9.15 4.90 -9.37
N GLU A 53 -8.67 6.12 -9.59
CA GLU A 53 -8.51 6.73 -10.91
C GLU A 53 -7.21 6.29 -11.62
N ASP A 54 -6.20 5.88 -10.86
CA ASP A 54 -4.90 5.40 -11.36
C ASP A 54 -4.33 4.26 -10.52
N PRO A 55 -4.77 3.02 -10.77
CA PRO A 55 -4.34 1.87 -9.98
C PRO A 55 -2.84 1.59 -10.07
N THR A 56 -2.16 2.06 -11.13
CA THR A 56 -0.72 1.86 -11.33
C THR A 56 0.14 2.38 -10.18
N LEU A 57 -0.38 3.31 -9.38
CA LEU A 57 0.25 3.79 -8.15
C LEU A 57 0.50 2.68 -7.11
N LEU A 58 -0.25 1.58 -7.14
CA LEU A 58 -0.03 0.43 -6.26
C LEU A 58 1.24 -0.36 -6.60
N ALA A 59 1.86 -0.11 -7.76
CA ALA A 59 3.15 -0.70 -8.11
C ALA A 59 4.34 0.07 -7.50
N THR A 60 4.09 1.17 -6.79
CA THR A 60 5.15 1.98 -6.15
C THR A 60 5.78 1.26 -4.96
N ARG A 61 7.05 1.58 -4.69
CA ARG A 61 7.87 0.98 -3.62
C ARG A 61 8.41 2.05 -2.69
N ALA A 62 8.73 1.69 -1.45
CA ALA A 62 9.22 2.65 -0.46
C ALA A 62 10.64 3.10 -0.81
N SER A 63 11.51 2.12 -1.08
CA SER A 63 12.94 2.30 -1.32
C SER A 63 13.55 3.26 -0.28
N ASP A 64 14.38 4.21 -0.70
CA ASP A 64 14.93 5.25 0.19
C ASP A 64 14.11 6.56 0.18
N LEU A 65 12.89 6.55 -0.36
CA LEU A 65 12.10 7.76 -0.59
C LEU A 65 11.43 8.31 0.68
N ILE A 66 11.36 7.50 1.74
CA ILE A 66 10.65 7.86 2.97
C ILE A 66 11.59 8.61 3.92
N ALA A 67 11.43 9.93 3.91
CA ALA A 67 12.23 10.83 4.72
C ALA A 67 11.91 10.75 6.22
N ASP A 68 10.65 10.47 6.59
CA ASP A 68 10.20 10.41 7.99
C ASP A 68 10.79 9.19 8.71
N PRO A 69 11.61 9.38 9.77
CA PRO A 69 12.16 8.28 10.55
C PRO A 69 11.12 7.34 11.17
N LYS A 70 9.87 7.80 11.39
CA LYS A 70 8.81 6.95 11.95
C LYS A 70 8.20 6.00 10.93
N GLU A 71 8.24 6.37 9.66
CA GLU A 71 7.67 5.57 8.56
C GLU A 71 8.75 4.82 7.79
N ARG A 72 10.03 5.22 7.88
CA ARG A 72 11.12 4.66 7.08
C ARG A 72 11.27 3.15 7.21
N ASP A 73 11.25 2.62 8.43
CA ASP A 73 11.56 1.21 8.67
C ASP A 73 10.35 0.29 8.45
N ASN A 74 9.14 0.83 8.56
CA ASN A 74 7.90 0.07 8.39
C ASN A 74 6.78 0.95 7.83
N PRO A 75 6.83 1.34 6.55
CA PRO A 75 5.94 2.35 6.01
C PRO A 75 4.52 1.85 5.78
N ALA A 76 3.54 2.69 6.08
CA ALA A 76 2.17 2.46 5.63
C ALA A 76 2.06 2.56 4.10
N VAL A 77 1.16 1.77 3.49
CA VAL A 77 0.92 1.77 2.04
C VAL A 77 0.65 3.18 1.50
N GLY A 78 -0.15 3.98 2.20
CA GLY A 78 -0.43 5.37 1.85
C GLY A 78 0.84 6.24 1.84
N ALA A 79 1.75 6.03 2.79
CA ALA A 79 3.01 6.76 2.87
C ALA A 79 3.94 6.40 1.70
N ILE A 80 3.97 5.14 1.28
CA ILE A 80 4.71 4.69 0.09
C ILE A 80 4.22 5.44 -1.15
N ILE A 81 2.92 5.41 -1.39
CA ILE A 81 2.31 6.03 -2.59
C ILE A 81 2.53 7.54 -2.56
N SER A 82 2.25 8.21 -1.43
CA SER A 82 2.46 9.65 -1.29
C SER A 82 3.92 10.06 -1.47
N SER A 83 4.88 9.30 -0.95
CA SER A 83 6.31 9.60 -1.12
C SER A 83 6.75 9.48 -2.58
N ASN A 84 6.21 8.49 -3.32
CA ASN A 84 6.46 8.38 -4.76
C ASN A 84 5.86 9.55 -5.56
N ILE A 85 4.65 10.01 -5.19
CA ILE A 85 4.03 11.20 -5.78
C ILE A 85 4.87 12.45 -5.48
N VAL A 86 5.35 12.61 -4.24
CA VAL A 86 6.23 13.71 -3.82
C VAL A 86 7.50 13.73 -4.67
N MET A 87 8.15 12.57 -4.82
CA MET A 87 9.39 12.46 -5.59
C MET A 87 9.18 12.82 -7.06
N ALA A 88 8.17 12.23 -7.71
CA ALA A 88 7.86 12.52 -9.12
C ALA A 88 7.50 14.01 -9.34
N ALA A 89 6.76 14.61 -8.39
CA ALA A 89 6.45 16.03 -8.44
C ALA A 89 7.69 16.89 -8.27
N LEU A 90 8.57 16.54 -7.32
CA LEU A 90 9.82 17.25 -7.06
C LEU A 90 10.71 17.25 -8.31
N GLU A 91 10.92 16.08 -8.93
CA GLU A 91 11.68 15.96 -10.19
C GLU A 91 11.11 16.86 -11.29
N SER A 92 9.78 16.90 -11.43
CA SER A 92 9.10 17.77 -12.40
C SER A 92 9.31 19.27 -12.10
N LEU A 93 9.24 19.69 -10.83
CA LEU A 93 9.50 21.08 -10.45
C LEU A 93 10.97 21.48 -10.64
N LEU A 94 11.90 20.57 -10.37
CA LEU A 94 13.32 20.82 -10.59
C LEU A 94 13.66 20.91 -12.09
N ALA A 95 13.07 20.06 -12.92
CA ALA A 95 13.19 20.17 -14.37
C ALA A 95 12.66 21.53 -14.88
N LEU A 96 11.57 22.03 -14.29
CA LEU A 96 11.06 23.37 -14.56
C LEU A 96 12.04 24.46 -14.12
N ALA A 97 12.67 24.32 -12.96
CA ALA A 97 13.66 25.29 -12.46
C ALA A 97 14.88 25.37 -13.38
N VAL A 98 15.38 24.22 -13.86
CA VAL A 98 16.45 24.15 -14.87
C VAL A 98 16.02 24.81 -16.18
N GLY A 99 14.80 24.51 -16.66
CA GLY A 99 14.25 25.12 -17.87
C GLY A 99 14.12 26.65 -17.80
N ASN A 100 13.88 27.20 -16.60
CA ASN A 100 13.82 28.64 -16.35
C ASN A 100 15.18 29.27 -15.94
N LYS A 101 16.26 28.47 -15.91
CA LYS A 101 17.62 28.90 -15.51
C LYS A 101 17.72 29.39 -14.06
N TRP A 102 16.92 28.81 -13.18
CA TRP A 102 17.03 29.02 -11.73
C TRP A 102 18.00 28.02 -11.10
N LEU A 103 18.16 26.85 -11.72
CA LEU A 103 19.15 25.83 -11.38
C LEU A 103 20.00 25.53 -12.61
N ASP A 104 21.29 25.26 -12.36
CA ASP A 104 22.22 24.80 -13.37
C ASP A 104 22.32 23.27 -13.34
N VAL A 105 22.80 22.70 -14.45
CA VAL A 105 23.15 21.28 -14.54
C VAL A 105 24.62 21.14 -14.85
N ASP A 106 25.24 20.09 -14.31
CA ASP A 106 26.63 19.77 -14.62
C ASP A 106 26.77 19.10 -16.01
N LYS A 107 27.99 18.63 -16.32
CA LYS A 107 28.32 18.02 -17.60
C LYS A 107 27.71 16.64 -17.79
N ASP A 108 27.33 15.98 -16.70
CA ASP A 108 26.74 14.65 -16.66
C ASP A 108 25.21 14.71 -16.56
N GLY A 109 24.64 15.91 -16.43
CA GLY A 109 23.20 16.17 -16.37
C GLY A 109 22.64 16.19 -14.95
N HIS A 110 23.48 16.20 -13.92
CA HIS A 110 23.04 16.33 -12.54
C HIS A 110 22.73 17.78 -12.19
N ILE A 111 21.64 17.99 -11.45
CA ILE A 111 21.23 19.32 -11.00
C ILE A 111 22.21 19.81 -9.93
N LEU A 112 22.75 21.01 -10.13
CA LEU A 112 23.63 21.68 -9.19
C LEU A 112 22.80 22.46 -8.19
N VAL A 113 22.74 21.98 -6.95
CA VAL A 113 22.04 22.61 -5.83
C VAL A 113 23.04 23.31 -4.93
N GLU A 114 22.73 24.53 -4.49
CA GLU A 114 23.58 25.27 -3.55
C GLU A 114 23.66 24.54 -2.20
N GLU A 115 24.85 24.49 -1.59
CA GLU A 115 25.07 23.85 -0.29
C GLU A 115 24.16 24.43 0.81
N ALA A 116 23.81 25.71 0.72
CA ALA A 116 22.88 26.36 1.65
C ALA A 116 21.44 25.80 1.60
N GLU A 117 21.05 25.17 0.49
CA GLU A 117 19.74 24.54 0.34
C GLU A 117 19.73 23.09 0.86
N LEU A 118 20.89 22.43 0.81
CA LEU A 118 21.12 21.07 1.27
C LEU A 118 21.22 21.03 2.80
N ASN A 119 20.18 20.52 3.46
CA ASN A 119 20.23 20.26 4.89
C ASN A 119 19.99 18.77 5.17
N PRO A 120 21.03 18.00 5.53
CA PRO A 120 20.91 16.56 5.80
C PRO A 120 20.11 16.23 7.07
N HIS A 121 19.82 17.22 7.91
CA HIS A 121 19.00 17.06 9.11
C HIS A 121 17.56 17.51 8.91
N ARG A 122 17.17 17.88 7.68
CA ARG A 122 15.79 18.26 7.40
C ARG A 122 14.92 17.01 7.45
N ASN A 123 13.96 17.03 8.37
CA ASN A 123 12.98 15.96 8.51
C ASN A 123 11.64 16.44 7.97
N TYR A 124 11.08 15.66 7.05
CA TYR A 124 9.74 15.85 6.54
C TYR A 124 8.85 14.75 7.06
N ALA A 125 8.12 15.08 8.13
CA ALA A 125 7.16 14.16 8.71
C ALA A 125 6.04 13.87 7.71
N VAL A 126 5.59 12.62 7.64
CA VAL A 126 4.35 12.26 6.95
C VAL A 126 3.20 12.88 7.73
N THR A 127 2.50 13.82 7.13
CA THR A 127 1.43 14.58 7.81
C THR A 127 0.06 13.91 7.76
N ALA A 128 -0.12 12.95 6.86
CA ALA A 128 -1.37 12.23 6.69
C ALA A 128 -1.47 11.07 7.69
N ASP A 129 -2.66 10.86 8.25
CA ASP A 129 -2.97 9.73 9.11
C ASP A 129 -3.84 8.71 8.35
N TYR A 130 -3.18 7.69 7.80
CA TYR A 130 -3.83 6.63 7.01
C TYR A 130 -4.65 5.63 7.85
N SER A 131 -4.68 5.78 9.18
CA SER A 131 -5.55 5.00 10.06
C SER A 131 -6.97 5.58 10.16
N GLN A 132 -7.22 6.75 9.57
CA GLN A 132 -8.51 7.42 9.62
C GLN A 132 -9.10 7.61 8.22
N SER A 133 -10.40 7.33 8.08
CA SER A 133 -11.14 7.57 6.84
C SER A 133 -12.62 7.83 7.13
N ALA A 134 -13.13 8.95 6.61
CA ALA A 134 -14.56 9.26 6.67
C ALA A 134 -15.35 8.36 5.71
N THR A 135 -14.76 8.01 4.56
CA THR A 135 -15.38 7.10 3.58
C THR A 135 -15.55 5.70 4.15
N ALA A 136 -14.51 5.13 4.80
CA ALA A 136 -14.60 3.83 5.46
C ALA A 136 -15.70 3.82 6.52
N THR A 137 -15.71 4.84 7.40
CA THR A 137 -16.75 4.99 8.45
C THR A 137 -18.15 5.06 7.85
N LYS A 138 -18.33 5.81 6.76
CA LYS A 138 -19.62 5.90 6.06
C LYS A 138 -20.00 4.57 5.42
N ASN A 139 -19.05 3.86 4.83
CA ASN A 139 -19.30 2.60 4.14
C ASN A 139 -19.65 1.46 5.10
N LEU A 140 -19.10 1.44 6.32
CA LEU A 140 -19.51 0.52 7.39
C LEU A 140 -21.01 0.61 7.71
N SER A 141 -21.63 1.78 7.53
CA SER A 141 -23.07 1.97 7.78
C SER A 141 -23.97 1.60 6.59
N LYS A 142 -23.40 1.26 5.43
CA LYS A 142 -24.19 0.90 4.24
C LYS A 142 -24.74 -0.52 4.37
N LYS A 143 -25.95 -0.73 3.86
CA LYS A 143 -26.56 -2.05 3.77
C LYS A 143 -26.04 -2.78 2.52
N GLY A 144 -25.56 -4.01 2.69
CA GLY A 144 -25.11 -4.88 1.61
C GLY A 144 -23.76 -5.53 1.94
N ALA A 145 -23.43 -6.63 1.26
CA ALA A 145 -22.11 -7.24 1.35
C ALA A 145 -21.08 -6.37 0.61
N SER A 146 -19.96 -6.09 1.27
CA SER A 146 -18.81 -5.43 0.65
C SER A 146 -18.22 -6.27 -0.47
N LEU A 147 -17.42 -5.68 -1.36
CA LEU A 147 -16.71 -6.41 -2.40
C LEU A 147 -15.81 -7.48 -1.79
N LEU A 148 -15.04 -7.12 -0.75
CA LEU A 148 -14.17 -8.05 -0.03
C LEU A 148 -14.97 -9.22 0.56
N THR A 149 -16.12 -8.94 1.19
CA THR A 149 -17.00 -9.98 1.74
C THR A 149 -17.47 -10.96 0.67
N LYS A 150 -17.77 -10.48 -0.56
CA LYS A 150 -18.20 -11.37 -1.65
C LYS A 150 -17.07 -12.28 -2.12
N ILE A 151 -15.85 -11.76 -2.19
CA ILE A 151 -14.66 -12.54 -2.54
C ILE A 151 -14.45 -13.64 -1.50
N PHE A 152 -14.50 -13.28 -0.21
CA PHE A 152 -14.27 -14.23 0.89
C PHE A 152 -15.38 -15.29 0.95
N GLN A 153 -16.65 -14.90 0.78
CA GLN A 153 -17.75 -15.86 0.70
C GLN A 153 -17.63 -16.84 -0.47
N ALA A 154 -17.10 -16.39 -1.61
CA ALA A 154 -16.85 -17.28 -2.74
C ALA A 154 -15.74 -18.29 -2.41
N ALA A 155 -14.65 -17.83 -1.79
CA ALA A 155 -13.55 -18.68 -1.34
C ALA A 155 -14.00 -19.69 -0.27
N GLU A 156 -14.78 -19.26 0.73
CA GLU A 156 -15.37 -20.13 1.74
C GLU A 156 -16.26 -21.21 1.12
N SER A 157 -17.08 -20.83 0.13
CA SER A 157 -17.99 -21.77 -0.53
C SER A 157 -17.21 -22.82 -1.32
N GLU A 158 -16.19 -22.41 -2.08
CA GLU A 158 -15.30 -23.32 -2.82
C GLU A 158 -14.54 -24.25 -1.85
N PHE A 159 -14.00 -23.69 -0.76
CA PHE A 159 -13.30 -24.45 0.27
C PHE A 159 -14.18 -25.55 0.87
N LEU A 160 -15.43 -25.23 1.25
CA LEU A 160 -16.36 -26.21 1.80
C LEU A 160 -16.74 -27.31 0.80
N GLU A 161 -16.95 -26.95 -0.46
CA GLU A 161 -17.24 -27.93 -1.52
C GLU A 161 -16.08 -28.91 -1.73
N LEU A 162 -14.83 -28.42 -1.70
CA LEU A 162 -13.63 -29.25 -1.83
C LEU A 162 -13.40 -30.10 -0.57
N LEU A 163 -13.61 -29.52 0.62
CA LEU A 163 -13.47 -30.23 1.89
C LEU A 163 -14.44 -31.41 2.02
N ASP A 164 -15.67 -31.27 1.49
CA ASP A 164 -16.69 -32.33 1.52
C ASP A 164 -16.45 -33.41 0.43
N SER A 165 -15.69 -33.11 -0.63
CA SER A 165 -15.56 -33.98 -1.81
C SER A 165 -14.20 -34.66 -1.96
N GLU A 166 -13.12 -34.11 -1.39
CA GLU A 166 -11.75 -34.59 -1.53
C GLU A 166 -11.15 -35.02 -0.18
N VAL A 167 -10.35 -36.08 -0.18
CA VAL A 167 -9.52 -36.44 0.99
C VAL A 167 -8.27 -35.56 0.94
N HIS A 168 -8.42 -34.31 1.35
CA HIS A 168 -7.33 -33.34 1.41
C HIS A 168 -7.03 -32.99 2.86
N ASP A 169 -5.76 -32.74 3.15
CA ASP A 169 -5.37 -32.05 4.35
C ASP A 169 -5.99 -30.64 4.30
N ALA A 170 -6.84 -30.34 5.28
CA ALA A 170 -7.60 -29.10 5.33
C ALA A 170 -6.68 -27.87 5.37
N TYR A 171 -5.47 -27.99 5.91
CA TYR A 171 -4.48 -26.92 5.91
C TYR A 171 -3.96 -26.63 4.51
N GLN A 172 -3.53 -27.66 3.78
CA GLN A 172 -3.08 -27.52 2.39
C GLN A 172 -4.18 -27.01 1.47
N LEU A 173 -5.41 -27.47 1.68
CA LEU A 173 -6.57 -26.98 0.94
C LEU A 173 -6.84 -25.50 1.22
N ALA A 174 -6.73 -25.05 2.48
CA ALA A 174 -6.91 -23.65 2.84
C ALA A 174 -5.82 -22.76 2.21
N LEU A 175 -4.56 -23.21 2.18
CA LEU A 175 -3.47 -22.54 1.47
C LEU A 175 -3.75 -22.43 -0.05
N GLN A 176 -4.19 -23.52 -0.66
CA GLN A 176 -4.52 -23.53 -2.09
C GLN A 176 -5.66 -22.57 -2.43
N VAL A 177 -6.77 -22.64 -1.69
CA VAL A 177 -7.94 -21.79 -1.94
C VAL A 177 -7.62 -20.32 -1.65
N SER A 178 -6.97 -20.01 -0.53
CA SER A 178 -6.56 -18.63 -0.24
C SER A 178 -5.60 -18.06 -1.30
N GLY A 179 -4.70 -18.88 -1.85
CA GLY A 179 -3.85 -18.53 -2.98
C GLY A 179 -4.61 -18.28 -4.28
N ASN A 180 -5.63 -19.09 -4.59
CA ASN A 180 -6.48 -18.91 -5.78
C ASN A 180 -7.31 -17.62 -5.75
N TYR A 181 -7.69 -17.17 -4.55
CA TYR A 181 -8.47 -15.96 -4.33
C TYR A 181 -7.62 -14.74 -3.94
N ALA A 182 -6.30 -14.88 -3.94
CA ALA A 182 -5.39 -13.78 -3.66
C ALA A 182 -5.46 -12.71 -4.77
N ILE A 183 -5.48 -11.43 -4.37
CA ILE A 183 -5.74 -10.31 -5.27
C ILE A 183 -4.47 -9.49 -5.46
N PHE A 184 -3.72 -9.80 -6.51
CA PHE A 184 -2.43 -9.16 -6.77
C PHE A 184 -2.48 -8.02 -7.78
N SER A 185 -3.53 -7.94 -8.60
CA SER A 185 -3.58 -6.94 -9.66
C SER A 185 -3.99 -5.57 -9.10
N PRO A 186 -3.28 -4.47 -9.46
CA PRO A 186 -3.67 -3.14 -9.02
C PRO A 186 -5.13 -2.78 -9.35
N GLU A 187 -5.62 -3.23 -10.50
CA GLU A 187 -6.98 -2.99 -10.99
C GLU A 187 -8.04 -3.67 -10.11
N ASP A 188 -7.71 -4.80 -9.49
CA ASP A 188 -8.62 -5.51 -8.59
C ASP A 188 -8.51 -5.00 -7.14
N ILE A 189 -7.34 -4.51 -6.74
CA ILE A 189 -7.12 -3.91 -5.41
C ILE A 189 -7.75 -2.50 -5.31
N ALA A 190 -7.66 -1.69 -6.36
CA ALA A 190 -8.13 -0.30 -6.32
C ALA A 190 -9.63 -0.15 -5.95
N PRO A 191 -10.56 -0.98 -6.44
CA PRO A 191 -11.95 -1.01 -5.97
C PRO A 191 -12.10 -1.32 -4.48
N LEU A 192 -11.24 -2.18 -3.91
CA LEU A 192 -11.24 -2.50 -2.48
C LEU A 192 -10.80 -1.29 -1.65
N ILE A 193 -9.77 -0.56 -2.10
CA ILE A 193 -9.32 0.68 -1.47
C ILE A 193 -10.41 1.76 -1.55
N ALA A 194 -11.11 1.89 -2.70
CA ALA A 194 -12.19 2.83 -2.85
C ALA A 194 -13.38 2.54 -1.90
N GLU A 195 -13.64 1.26 -1.62
CA GLU A 195 -14.64 0.85 -0.64
C GLU A 195 -14.16 0.98 0.81
N ASN A 196 -12.90 0.66 1.09
CA ASN A 196 -12.29 0.77 2.41
C ASN A 196 -10.90 1.43 2.34
N PRO A 197 -10.82 2.77 2.42
CA PRO A 197 -9.54 3.48 2.37
C PRO A 197 -8.56 3.14 3.50
N LEU A 198 -9.01 2.49 4.58
CA LEU A 198 -8.14 2.06 5.68
C LEU A 198 -7.11 1.00 5.23
N LEU A 199 -7.32 0.36 4.07
CA LEU A 199 -6.31 -0.50 3.46
C LEU A 199 -5.00 0.24 3.16
N LEU A 200 -5.04 1.58 2.99
CA LEU A 200 -3.85 2.41 2.85
C LEU A 200 -3.04 2.53 4.15
N GLY A 201 -3.62 2.18 5.30
CA GLY A 201 -2.95 2.15 6.59
C GLY A 201 -2.21 0.85 6.88
N LEU A 202 -2.36 -0.17 6.03
CA LEU A 202 -1.65 -1.45 6.17
C LEU A 202 -0.14 -1.25 6.01
N ARG A 203 0.62 -2.11 6.67
CA ARG A 203 2.08 -2.05 6.79
C ARG A 203 2.67 -3.45 6.53
N PRO A 204 3.93 -3.56 6.10
CA PRO A 204 4.56 -4.85 5.82
C PRO A 204 4.90 -5.69 7.06
N ASP A 205 4.77 -5.15 8.28
CA ASP A 205 4.94 -5.95 9.50
C ASP A 205 3.83 -7.02 9.64
N GLU A 206 4.18 -8.10 10.35
CA GLU A 206 3.27 -9.22 10.67
C GLU A 206 2.84 -10.09 9.47
N MET A 207 3.47 -9.97 8.31
CA MET A 207 3.22 -10.88 7.18
C MET A 207 3.92 -12.23 7.37
N VAL A 208 3.19 -13.32 7.12
CA VAL A 208 3.63 -14.71 7.42
C VAL A 208 4.80 -15.21 6.57
N ASP A 209 5.04 -14.61 5.41
CA ASP A 209 6.08 -15.05 4.48
C ASP A 209 7.19 -13.98 4.38
N GLU A 210 8.14 -13.96 5.31
CA GLU A 210 9.23 -12.97 5.27
C GLU A 210 10.05 -13.03 3.96
N GLU A 211 10.17 -14.20 3.32
CA GLU A 211 10.95 -14.39 2.08
C GLU A 211 10.27 -13.76 0.84
N LEU A 212 8.94 -13.83 0.74
CA LEU A 212 8.21 -13.29 -0.41
C LEU A 212 8.14 -11.75 -0.40
N PHE A 213 8.39 -11.14 0.75
CA PHE A 213 8.35 -9.69 0.98
C PHE A 213 9.72 -9.11 1.40
N GLU A 214 10.78 -9.91 1.41
CA GLU A 214 12.15 -9.46 1.57
C GLU A 214 12.52 -8.44 0.46
N GLY A 215 13.03 -7.28 0.87
CA GLY A 215 13.76 -6.37 -0.01
C GLY A 215 13.17 -4.99 -0.25
N ASP A 216 11.83 -4.81 -0.31
CA ASP A 216 11.05 -3.54 -0.48
C ASP A 216 9.79 -3.81 -1.33
N PRO A 217 8.71 -4.41 -0.78
CA PRO A 217 7.57 -4.86 -1.57
C PRO A 217 6.74 -3.67 -2.13
N PRO A 218 6.10 -3.83 -3.30
CA PRO A 218 5.17 -2.81 -3.81
C PRO A 218 3.98 -2.59 -2.88
N ALA A 219 3.45 -1.37 -2.87
CA ALA A 219 2.28 -0.95 -2.10
C ALA A 219 1.08 -1.91 -2.20
N GLY A 220 0.73 -2.35 -3.41
CA GLY A 220 -0.39 -3.28 -3.63
C GLY A 220 -0.11 -4.69 -3.10
N ILE A 221 1.15 -5.12 -3.10
CA ILE A 221 1.54 -6.45 -2.61
C ILE A 221 1.37 -6.53 -1.09
N ILE A 222 1.65 -5.45 -0.35
CA ILE A 222 1.37 -5.37 1.09
C ILE A 222 -0.13 -5.60 1.36
N ILE A 223 -1.01 -4.90 0.63
CA ILE A 223 -2.46 -5.09 0.77
C ILE A 223 -2.86 -6.54 0.45
N SER A 224 -2.37 -7.08 -0.67
CA SER A 224 -2.67 -8.46 -1.06
C SER A 224 -2.24 -9.46 0.00
N GLY A 225 -1.04 -9.31 0.57
CA GLY A 225 -0.52 -10.19 1.61
C GLY A 225 -1.44 -10.24 2.83
N HIS A 226 -1.84 -9.07 3.33
CA HIS A 226 -2.81 -8.96 4.43
C HIS A 226 -4.15 -9.62 4.11
N LEU A 227 -4.70 -9.38 2.92
CA LEU A 227 -6.00 -9.96 2.54
C LEU A 227 -5.94 -11.48 2.39
N THR A 228 -4.87 -12.00 1.79
CA THR A 228 -4.64 -13.44 1.66
C THR A 228 -4.47 -14.10 3.03
N HIS A 229 -3.76 -13.45 3.95
CA HIS A 229 -3.60 -13.94 5.32
C HIS A 229 -4.93 -14.03 6.07
N ILE A 230 -5.72 -12.94 6.06
CA ILE A 230 -7.04 -12.94 6.71
C ILE A 230 -7.93 -14.04 6.12
N LEU A 231 -7.89 -14.24 4.81
CA LEU A 231 -8.66 -15.30 4.16
C LEU A 231 -8.18 -16.68 4.61
N LEU A 232 -6.87 -16.92 4.65
CA LEU A 232 -6.30 -18.19 5.13
C LEU A 232 -6.76 -18.50 6.55
N ASP A 233 -6.61 -17.56 7.48
CA ASP A 233 -7.05 -17.72 8.87
C ASP A 233 -8.53 -18.08 8.95
N GLN A 234 -9.37 -17.38 8.18
CA GLN A 234 -10.80 -17.63 8.15
C GLN A 234 -11.15 -19.03 7.62
N LEU A 235 -10.42 -19.53 6.61
CA LEU A 235 -10.63 -20.88 6.09
C LEU A 235 -10.17 -21.94 7.10
N LEU A 236 -9.10 -21.70 7.86
CA LEU A 236 -8.63 -22.59 8.91
C LEU A 236 -9.62 -22.64 10.09
N GLU A 237 -10.17 -21.50 10.52
CA GLU A 237 -11.24 -21.45 11.51
C GLU A 237 -12.46 -22.26 11.05
N LEU A 238 -12.84 -22.12 9.78
CA LEU A 238 -13.96 -22.87 9.20
C LEU A 238 -13.68 -24.39 9.16
N ALA A 239 -12.45 -24.79 8.83
CA ALA A 239 -12.04 -26.19 8.85
C ALA A 239 -12.08 -26.80 10.26
N GLU A 240 -11.65 -26.02 11.26
CA GLU A 240 -11.74 -26.38 12.67
C GLU A 240 -13.20 -26.57 13.11
N GLU A 241 -14.11 -25.65 12.75
CA GLU A 241 -15.54 -25.78 13.02
C GLU A 241 -16.17 -27.03 12.39
N LYS A 242 -15.63 -27.49 11.25
CA LYS A 242 -16.04 -28.72 10.57
C LYS A 242 -15.40 -29.99 11.14
N GLY A 243 -14.47 -29.86 12.09
CA GLY A 243 -13.72 -30.97 12.66
C GLY A 243 -12.71 -31.60 11.69
N ALA A 244 -12.30 -30.85 10.67
CA ALA A 244 -11.34 -31.30 9.67
C ALA A 244 -9.88 -31.06 10.08
N LEU A 245 -9.65 -30.26 11.13
CA LEU A 245 -8.35 -30.03 11.74
C LEU A 245 -8.27 -30.70 13.12
N ALA A 246 -7.14 -31.35 13.40
CA ALA A 246 -6.88 -31.95 14.71
C ALA A 246 -6.41 -30.87 15.70
N GLN A 247 -6.92 -30.92 16.93
CA GLN A 247 -6.47 -30.07 18.03
C GLN A 247 -5.50 -30.82 18.95
N ASP A 248 -4.50 -30.13 19.47
CA ASP A 248 -3.66 -30.65 20.55
C ASP A 248 -4.40 -30.66 21.89
N GLY A 249 -3.78 -31.22 22.92
CA GLY A 249 -4.37 -31.27 24.27
C GLY A 249 -4.55 -29.89 24.94
N ALA A 250 -4.08 -28.80 24.31
CA ALA A 250 -4.23 -27.42 24.75
C ALA A 250 -5.28 -26.65 23.91
N GLY A 251 -5.83 -27.25 22.85
CA GLY A 251 -6.81 -26.63 21.96
C GLY A 251 -6.20 -25.83 20.81
N HIS A 252 -4.90 -25.97 20.53
CA HIS A 252 -4.28 -25.38 19.34
C HIS A 252 -4.39 -26.34 18.16
N ILE A 253 -4.53 -25.79 16.95
CA ILE A 253 -4.51 -26.54 15.70
C ILE A 253 -3.15 -27.23 15.56
N ILE A 254 -3.17 -28.56 15.36
CA ILE A 254 -1.98 -29.33 14.99
C ILE A 254 -1.75 -29.12 13.50
N LEU A 255 -0.78 -28.28 13.16
CA LEU A 255 -0.30 -28.17 11.79
C LEU A 255 0.48 -29.43 11.42
N PRO A 256 0.21 -30.08 10.28
CA PRO A 256 0.96 -31.25 9.86
C PRO A 256 2.39 -30.85 9.52
N GLU A 257 3.36 -31.39 10.26
CA GLU A 257 4.79 -31.22 9.97
C GLU A 257 5.21 -32.19 8.84
N GLY A 258 4.90 -31.81 7.59
CA GLY A 258 5.43 -32.45 6.38
C GLY A 258 4.61 -33.64 5.81
N ASP A 259 4.94 -33.99 4.57
CA ASP A 259 4.23 -34.95 3.69
C ASP A 259 4.04 -36.38 4.25
N ASP A 260 4.64 -36.72 5.40
CA ASP A 260 4.65 -38.08 5.94
C ASP A 260 3.63 -38.34 7.07
N ASP A 261 2.98 -37.32 7.62
CA ASP A 261 2.02 -37.49 8.73
C ASP A 261 0.60 -37.07 8.34
N ASN A 262 -0.04 -37.90 7.51
CA ASN A 262 -1.50 -37.91 7.38
C ASN A 262 -2.09 -38.72 8.54
N PRO A 263 -2.75 -38.11 9.54
CA PRO A 263 -3.49 -38.88 10.53
C PRO A 263 -4.70 -39.53 9.85
N ILE A 264 -4.64 -40.85 9.66
CA ILE A 264 -5.80 -41.64 9.26
C ILE A 264 -6.76 -41.68 10.46
N ILE A 265 -7.82 -40.88 10.41
CA ILE A 265 -8.94 -41.00 11.33
C ILE A 265 -9.82 -42.16 10.84
N HIS A 266 -9.93 -43.21 11.64
CA HIS A 266 -10.81 -44.37 11.41
C HIS A 266 -12.30 -44.04 11.66
#